data_AF-A0A955KEL7-F1
#
_entry.id   AF-A0A955KEL7-F1
#
_cell.length_a   1.000
_cell.length_b   1.000
_cell.length_c   1.000
_cell.angle_alpha   90.00
_cell.angle_beta   90.00
_cell.angle_gamma   90.00
#
_symmetry.space_group_name_H-M   'P 1'
#
loop_
_entity.id
_entity.type
_entity.pdbx_description
1 polymer ?
#
loop_
_entity_poly.entity_id
_entity_poly.type
_entity_poly.pdbx_seq_one_letter_code
_entity_poly.pdbx_strand_id
1 'polypeptide(L)'
;MKQFLRTHLYLFLLFVLPAVTFAAPPPGTTEAQAFVDKLNSVILFPTIALLSAVAFFVFLWGTAQYFMNANNDAAREQGVKHITWGIIGLVVMLSAFAILELATTTVGLSNELDCANDPANCANNPFVVPT
;
A
#
# COMPACT_ATOMS: atom_id res chain seq x y z
N MET A 1 13.20 33.95 27.83
CA MET A 1 12.80 33.23 26.60
C MET A 1 13.70 32.03 26.24
N LYS A 2 15.02 32.07 26.47
CA LYS A 2 15.93 30.95 26.10
C LYS A 2 15.78 29.66 26.94
N GLN A 3 15.29 29.76 28.19
CA GLN A 3 15.11 28.63 29.10
C GLN A 3 13.95 27.70 28.69
N PHE A 4 12.84 28.26 28.18
CA PHE A 4 11.67 27.49 27.77
C PHE A 4 11.94 26.69 26.48
N LEU A 5 12.61 27.32 25.51
CA LEU A 5 12.96 26.68 24.24
C LEU A 5 13.98 25.53 24.41
N ARG A 6 14.90 25.66 25.37
CA ARG A 6 15.92 24.64 25.65
C ARG A 6 15.37 23.45 26.44
N THR A 7 14.39 23.66 27.33
CA THR A 7 13.70 22.58 28.05
C THR A 7 12.79 21.75 27.14
N HIS A 8 12.07 22.38 26.20
CA HIS A 8 11.26 21.63 25.21
C HIS A 8 12.10 20.89 24.18
N LEU A 9 13.23 21.46 23.75
CA LEU A 9 14.17 20.79 22.84
C LEU A 9 14.81 19.54 23.49
N TYR A 10 15.17 19.61 24.78
CA TYR A 10 15.69 18.45 25.52
C TYR A 10 14.63 17.38 25.75
N LEU A 11 13.38 17.77 26.03
CA LEU A 11 12.28 16.84 26.27
C LEU A 11 11.85 16.12 24.97
N PHE A 12 11.89 16.81 23.84
CA PHE A 12 11.68 16.21 22.52
C PHE A 12 12.83 15.25 22.15
N LEU A 13 14.08 15.61 22.43
CA LEU A 13 15.25 14.76 22.16
C LEU A 13 15.29 13.51 23.07
N LEU A 14 14.85 13.62 24.34
CA LEU A 14 14.73 12.49 25.28
C LEU A 14 13.52 11.59 24.96
N PHE A 15 12.50 12.09 24.27
CA PHE A 15 11.38 11.27 23.76
C PHE A 15 11.75 10.55 22.44
N VAL A 16 12.62 11.15 21.61
CA VAL A 16 13.07 10.56 20.34
C VAL A 16 14.19 9.54 20.51
N LEU A 17 15.07 9.69 21.51
CA LEU A 17 16.16 8.74 21.77
C LEU A 17 15.73 7.30 22.12
N PRO A 18 14.69 7.03 22.94
CA PRO A 18 14.25 5.67 23.18
C PRO A 18 13.58 5.04 21.96
N ALA A 19 13.14 5.83 20.97
CA ALA A 19 12.58 5.27 19.73
C ALA A 19 13.64 4.61 18.83
N VAL A 20 14.92 4.95 18.98
CA VAL A 20 16.00 4.43 18.10
C VAL A 20 16.66 3.16 18.67
N THR A 21 16.47 2.87 19.97
CA THR A 21 16.99 1.64 20.61
C THR A 21 16.06 0.42 20.40
N PHE A 22 14.81 0.62 19.95
CA PHE A 22 13.94 -0.48 19.48
C PHE A 22 14.27 -0.99 18.06
N ALA A 23 15.45 -0.67 17.51
CA ALA A 23 15.91 -1.13 16.21
C ALA A 23 17.08 -2.13 16.26
N ALA A 24 17.54 -2.56 17.46
CA ALA A 24 18.52 -3.63 17.58
C ALA A 24 17.80 -4.99 17.69
N PRO A 25 17.95 -5.93 16.73
CA PRO A 25 17.23 -7.20 16.76
C PRO A 25 17.78 -8.13 17.86
N PRO A 26 16.96 -8.53 18.86
CA PRO A 26 17.32 -9.61 19.77
C PRO A 26 17.31 -10.97 19.04
N PRO A 27 18.15 -11.95 19.44
CA PRO A 27 18.13 -13.30 18.89
C PRO A 27 16.78 -13.96 19.21
N GLY A 28 15.87 -13.96 18.24
CA GLY A 28 14.48 -14.38 18.38
C GLY A 28 13.50 -13.69 17.42
N THR A 29 13.91 -12.60 16.76
CA THR A 29 13.06 -11.90 15.77
C THR A 29 12.91 -12.62 14.43
N THR A 30 13.73 -13.64 14.15
CA THR A 30 13.72 -14.38 12.88
C THR A 30 12.38 -15.10 12.64
N GLU A 31 11.79 -15.66 13.69
CA GLU A 31 10.49 -16.34 13.61
C GLU A 31 9.34 -15.35 13.46
N ALA A 32 9.44 -14.17 14.09
CA ALA A 32 8.46 -13.11 13.97
C ALA A 32 8.47 -12.48 12.56
N GLN A 33 9.65 -12.32 11.96
CA GLN A 33 9.77 -11.87 10.57
C GLN A 33 9.19 -12.91 9.59
N ALA A 34 9.52 -14.19 9.76
CA ALA A 34 8.94 -15.25 8.92
C ALA A 34 7.41 -15.35 9.02
N PHE A 35 6.84 -15.08 10.19
CA PHE A 35 5.38 -15.01 10.36
C PHE A 35 4.77 -13.80 9.65
N VAL A 36 5.39 -12.62 9.76
CA VAL A 36 4.94 -11.40 9.07
C VAL A 36 5.04 -11.55 7.55
N ASP A 37 6.10 -12.18 7.05
CA ASP A 37 6.30 -12.42 5.62
C ASP A 37 5.27 -13.41 5.06
N LYS A 38 4.99 -14.50 5.79
CA LYS A 38 3.88 -15.41 5.44
C LYS A 38 2.53 -14.69 5.48
N LEU A 39 2.28 -13.84 6.47
CA LEU A 39 1.02 -13.12 6.59
C LEU A 39 0.83 -12.16 5.41
N ASN A 40 1.87 -11.42 5.04
CA ASN A 40 1.83 -10.47 3.93
C ASN A 40 1.61 -11.20 2.59
N SER A 41 2.41 -12.23 2.31
CA SER A 41 2.31 -13.00 1.06
C SER A 41 0.98 -13.75 0.91
N VAL A 42 0.46 -14.34 2.00
CA VAL A 42 -0.71 -15.23 1.92
C VAL A 42 -2.03 -14.48 2.07
N ILE A 43 -2.05 -13.32 2.75
CA ILE A 43 -3.32 -12.64 3.07
C ILE A 43 -3.42 -11.29 2.35
N LEU A 44 -2.41 -10.43 2.40
CA LEU A 44 -2.52 -9.08 1.83
C LEU A 44 -2.61 -9.12 0.30
N PHE A 45 -1.64 -9.74 -0.38
CA PHE A 45 -1.60 -9.80 -1.84
C PHE A 45 -2.86 -10.41 -2.48
N PRO A 46 -3.32 -11.61 -2.08
CA PRO A 46 -4.53 -12.19 -2.66
C PRO A 46 -5.81 -11.44 -2.28
N THR A 47 -5.89 -10.83 -1.10
CA THR A 47 -7.08 -10.02 -0.72
C THR A 47 -7.20 -8.76 -1.57
N ILE A 48 -6.08 -8.06 -1.82
CA ILE A 48 -6.05 -6.87 -2.69
C ILE A 48 -6.44 -7.26 -4.13
N ALA A 49 -5.86 -8.35 -4.65
CA ALA A 49 -6.18 -8.85 -5.98
C ALA A 49 -7.65 -9.29 -6.13
N LEU A 50 -8.23 -9.89 -5.08
CA LEU A 50 -9.63 -10.30 -5.07
C LEU A 50 -10.57 -9.09 -5.01
N LEU A 51 -10.28 -8.11 -4.15
CA LEU A 51 -11.05 -6.86 -4.08
C LEU A 51 -10.98 -6.05 -5.37
N SER A 52 -9.81 -5.97 -6.01
CA SER A 52 -9.66 -5.27 -7.29
C SER A 52 -10.44 -5.96 -8.41
N ALA A 53 -10.43 -7.30 -8.47
CA ALA A 53 -11.23 -8.06 -9.43
C ALA A 53 -12.74 -7.85 -9.24
N VAL A 54 -13.23 -7.89 -7.99
CA VAL A 54 -14.65 -7.64 -7.70
C VAL A 54 -15.06 -6.21 -8.06
N ALA A 55 -14.22 -5.22 -7.74
CA ALA A 55 -14.47 -3.83 -8.11
C ALA A 55 -14.55 -3.65 -9.64
N PHE A 56 -13.68 -4.32 -10.40
CA PHE A 56 -13.69 -4.30 -11.85
C PHE A 56 -14.97 -4.93 -12.43
N PHE A 57 -15.46 -6.03 -11.84
CA PHE A 57 -16.72 -6.65 -12.22
C PHE A 57 -17.94 -5.74 -11.99
N VAL A 58 -18.00 -5.06 -10.83
CA VAL A 58 -19.08 -4.10 -10.52
C VAL A 58 -19.04 -2.91 -11.49
N PHE A 59 -17.85 -2.44 -11.83
CA PHE A 59 -17.67 -1.39 -12.85
C PHE A 59 -18.20 -1.83 -14.21
N LEU A 60 -17.84 -3.03 -14.71
CA LEU A 60 -18.32 -3.56 -15.99
C LEU A 60 -19.85 -3.71 -16.01
N TRP A 61 -20.44 -4.20 -14.92
CA TRP A 61 -21.90 -4.31 -14.80
C TRP A 61 -22.58 -2.94 -14.84
N GLY A 62 -22.06 -1.96 -14.10
CA GLY A 62 -22.59 -0.60 -14.07
C GLY A 62 -22.54 0.09 -15.43
N THR A 63 -21.43 -0.06 -16.16
CA THR A 63 -21.28 0.49 -17.51
C THR A 63 -22.21 -0.19 -18.53
N ALA A 64 -22.33 -1.52 -18.50
CA ALA A 64 -23.22 -2.26 -19.40
C ALA A 64 -24.69 -1.86 -19.18
N GLN A 65 -25.12 -1.73 -17.92
CA GLN A 65 -26.49 -1.34 -17.58
C GLN A 65 -26.83 0.09 -18.03
N TYR A 66 -25.87 1.02 -18.01
CA TYR A 66 -26.05 2.36 -18.54
C TYR A 66 -26.24 2.38 -20.07
N PHE A 67 -25.41 1.62 -20.81
CA PHE A 67 -25.52 1.56 -22.27
C PHE A 67 -26.83 0.90 -22.75
N MET A 68 -27.28 -0.15 -22.07
CA MET A 68 -28.53 -0.84 -22.43
C MET A 68 -29.79 -0.02 -22.15
N ASN A 69 -29.75 0.92 -21.21
CA ASN A 69 -30.90 1.72 -20.78
C ASN A 69 -30.87 3.18 -21.29
N ALA A 70 -30.07 3.48 -22.32
CA ALA A 70 -29.87 4.82 -22.85
C ALA A 70 -31.14 5.50 -23.42
N ASN A 71 -32.22 4.74 -23.67
CA ASN A 71 -33.45 5.19 -24.33
C ASN A 71 -34.59 5.60 -23.37
N ASN A 72 -34.40 5.52 -22.05
CA ASN A 72 -35.43 5.86 -21.05
C ASN A 72 -34.82 6.69 -19.91
N ASP A 73 -35.26 7.93 -19.75
CA ASP A 73 -34.65 8.91 -18.82
C ASP A 73 -34.61 8.43 -17.35
N ALA A 74 -35.64 7.69 -16.90
CA ALA A 74 -35.67 7.15 -15.54
C ALA A 74 -34.63 6.03 -15.31
N ALA A 75 -34.40 5.20 -16.33
CA ALA A 75 -33.39 4.14 -16.26
C ALA A 75 -31.97 4.70 -16.48
N ARG A 76 -31.86 5.82 -17.18
CA ARG A 76 -30.61 6.56 -17.37
C ARG A 76 -30.08 7.15 -16.07
N GLU A 77 -30.96 7.76 -15.26
CA GLU A 77 -30.56 8.29 -13.94
C GLU A 77 -30.01 7.18 -13.01
N GLN A 78 -30.61 5.99 -13.05
CA GLN A 78 -30.14 4.84 -12.28
C GLN A 78 -28.82 4.27 -12.82
N GLY A 79 -28.62 4.26 -14.14
CA GLY A 79 -27.36 3.88 -14.77
C GLY A 79 -26.21 4.84 -14.43
N VAL A 80 -26.48 6.15 -14.39
CA VAL A 80 -25.49 7.17 -13.97
C VAL A 80 -25.05 6.96 -12.52
N LYS A 81 -25.99 6.63 -11.62
CA LYS A 81 -25.67 6.29 -10.23
C LYS A 81 -24.70 5.10 -10.16
N HIS A 82 -24.99 4.02 -10.88
CA HIS A 82 -24.12 2.83 -10.89
C HIS A 82 -22.74 3.09 -11.50
N ILE A 83 -22.64 3.88 -12.57
CA ILE A 83 -21.34 4.29 -13.15
C ILE A 83 -20.54 5.11 -12.13
N THR A 84 -21.18 6.06 -11.45
CA THR A 84 -20.50 6.91 -10.46
C THR A 84 -19.89 6.06 -9.35
N TRP A 85 -20.62 5.07 -8.83
CA TRP A 85 -20.10 4.12 -7.84
C TRP A 85 -18.94 3.27 -8.39
N GLY A 86 -19.01 2.86 -9.66
CA GLY A 86 -17.90 2.15 -10.33
C GLY A 86 -16.64 3.00 -10.48
N ILE A 87 -16.77 4.26 -10.90
CA ILE A 87 -15.64 5.19 -11.07
C ILE A 87 -14.96 5.47 -9.73
N ILE A 88 -15.73 5.67 -8.66
CA ILE A 88 -15.18 5.84 -7.31
C ILE A 88 -14.32 4.62 -6.93
N GLY A 89 -14.80 3.41 -7.19
CA GLY A 89 -14.03 2.18 -6.96
C GLY A 89 -12.72 2.11 -7.76
N LEU A 90 -12.75 2.50 -9.04
CA LEU A 90 -11.57 2.52 -9.90
C LEU A 90 -10.52 3.54 -9.41
N VAL A 91 -10.97 4.73 -9.02
CA VAL A 91 -10.10 5.80 -8.50
C VAL A 91 -9.43 5.38 -7.20
N VAL A 92 -10.15 4.70 -6.29
CA VAL A 92 -9.57 4.20 -5.03
C VAL A 92 -8.48 3.15 -5.29
N MET A 93 -8.70 2.22 -6.23
CA MET A 93 -7.67 1.23 -6.59
C MET A 93 -6.42 1.90 -7.17
N LEU A 94 -6.58 2.83 -8.12
CA LEU A 94 -5.45 3.57 -8.71
C LEU A 94 -4.72 4.43 -7.66
N SER A 95 -5.45 5.04 -6.74
CA SER A 95 -4.86 5.84 -5.66
C SER A 95 -4.00 4.99 -4.73
N ALA A 96 -4.44 3.77 -4.39
CA ALA A 96 -3.65 2.88 -3.55
C ALA A 96 -2.35 2.46 -4.25
N PHE A 97 -2.41 2.07 -5.52
CA PHE A 97 -1.21 1.72 -6.31
C PHE A 97 -0.25 2.90 -6.44
N ALA A 98 -0.75 4.09 -6.74
CA ALA A 98 0.09 5.29 -6.85
C ALA A 98 0.80 5.62 -5.53
N ILE A 99 0.12 5.47 -4.39
CA ILE A 99 0.72 5.70 -3.07
C ILE A 99 1.79 4.64 -2.77
N LEU A 100 1.54 3.37 -3.10
CA LEU A 100 2.52 2.29 -2.89
C LEU A 100 3.81 2.56 -3.70
N GLU A 101 3.68 2.94 -4.96
CA GLU A 101 4.82 3.23 -5.84
C GLU A 101 5.58 4.50 -5.43
N LEU A 102 4.86 5.53 -4.99
CA LEU A 102 5.47 6.73 -4.41
C LEU A 102 6.18 6.41 -3.08
N ALA A 103 5.61 5.54 -2.25
CA ALA A 103 6.23 5.14 -0.99
C ALA A 103 7.54 4.37 -1.26
N THR A 104 7.53 3.37 -2.13
CA THR A 104 8.72 2.55 -2.44
C THR A 104 9.85 3.35 -3.06
N THR A 105 9.52 4.32 -3.92
CA THR A 105 10.50 5.23 -4.55
C THR A 105 11.04 6.27 -3.56
N THR A 106 10.21 6.78 -2.64
CA THR A 106 10.63 7.78 -1.66
C THR A 106 11.49 7.18 -0.55
N VAL A 107 11.20 5.95 -0.11
CA VAL A 107 11.99 5.27 0.93
C VAL A 107 13.20 4.49 0.38
N GLY A 108 13.42 4.50 -0.95
CA GLY A 108 14.58 3.86 -1.59
C GLY A 108 14.60 2.33 -1.49
N LEU A 109 13.44 1.72 -1.18
CA LEU A 109 13.30 0.29 -0.91
C LEU A 109 12.94 -0.53 -2.16
N SER A 110 12.75 0.12 -3.30
CA SER A 110 12.35 -0.52 -4.56
C SER A 110 13.31 -1.62 -5.01
N ASN A 111 14.62 -1.40 -4.91
CA ASN A 111 15.63 -2.41 -5.28
C ASN A 111 15.60 -3.63 -4.36
N GLU A 112 15.27 -3.45 -3.07
CA GLU A 112 15.16 -4.53 -2.09
C GLU A 112 13.87 -5.34 -2.31
N LEU A 113 12.75 -4.68 -2.64
CA LEU A 113 11.47 -5.31 -2.96
C LEU A 113 11.50 -6.11 -4.27
N ASP A 114 12.14 -5.59 -5.32
CA ASP A 114 12.35 -6.36 -6.56
C ASP A 114 13.22 -7.59 -6.30
N CYS A 115 14.20 -7.44 -5.41
CA CYS A 115 15.06 -8.52 -5.00
C CYS A 115 14.38 -9.64 -4.23
N ALA A 116 13.46 -9.29 -3.32
CA ALA A 116 12.67 -10.24 -2.58
C ALA A 116 11.62 -10.95 -3.45
N ASN A 117 11.09 -10.27 -4.48
CA ASN A 117 10.13 -10.86 -5.42
C ASN A 117 10.80 -11.69 -6.53
N ASP A 118 12.01 -11.33 -6.97
CA ASP A 118 12.80 -12.07 -7.95
C ASP A 118 14.30 -12.15 -7.53
N PRO A 119 14.71 -13.25 -6.87
CA PRO A 119 16.09 -13.41 -6.40
C PRO A 119 17.12 -13.52 -7.54
N ALA A 120 16.70 -13.70 -8.80
CA ALA A 120 17.61 -13.71 -9.95
C ALA A 120 18.11 -12.30 -10.32
N ASN A 121 17.37 -11.24 -9.97
CA ASN A 121 17.75 -9.86 -10.24
C ASN A 121 18.72 -9.26 -9.19
N CYS A 122 18.94 -9.96 -8.05
CA CYS A 122 19.82 -9.53 -6.95
C CYS A 122 21.32 -9.80 -7.13
N ALA A 123 21.70 -10.51 -8.19
CA ALA A 123 23.10 -10.83 -8.41
C ALA A 123 23.91 -9.63 -8.96
N ASN A 124 23.24 -8.56 -9.40
CA ASN A 124 23.86 -7.46 -10.14
C ASN A 124 23.94 -6.13 -9.34
N ASN A 125 23.47 -6.10 -8.09
CA ASN A 125 23.42 -4.91 -7.25
C ASN A 125 24.35 -5.04 -6.02
N PRO A 126 25.36 -4.16 -5.87
CA PRO A 126 26.40 -4.28 -4.84
C PRO A 126 25.96 -3.85 -3.42
N PHE A 127 24.67 -3.57 -3.20
CA PHE A 127 24.12 -3.09 -1.92
C PHE A 127 23.16 -4.08 -1.24
N VAL A 128 22.91 -5.25 -1.83
CA VAL A 128 22.10 -6.29 -1.17
C VAL A 128 22.96 -7.00 -0.14
N VAL A 129 22.45 -7.12 1.07
CA VAL A 129 23.11 -7.89 2.13
C VAL A 129 22.93 -9.37 1.78
N PRO A 130 24.00 -10.13 1.49
CA PRO A 130 23.87 -11.58 1.38
C PRO A 130 23.52 -12.12 2.77
N THR A 131 22.39 -12.84 2.87
CA THR A 131 22.11 -13.74 3.98
C THR A 131 23.03 -14.94 3.93
#